data_AF-A0A7X7B1E7-F1
#
_entry.id   AF-A0A7X7B1E7-F1
#
_cell.length_a   1.000
_cell.length_b   1.000
_cell.length_c   1.000
_cell.angle_alpha   90.00
_cell.angle_beta   90.00
_cell.angle_gamma   90.00
#
_symmetry.space_group_name_H-M   'P 1'
#
loop_
_entity.id
_entity.type
_entity.pdbx_description
1 polymer ?
#
loop_
_entity_poly.entity_id
_entity_poly.type
_entity_poly.pdbx_seq_one_letter_code
_entity_poly.pdbx_strand_id
1 'polypeptide(L)' 'MVYLALFYSFFKIGFFSFGGGYAMIPLIEKEIVIIHKWIPANEFLDI' A
#
# COMPACT_ATOMS: atom_id res chain seq x y z
N MET A 1 10.37 -10.10 -11.22
CA MET A 1 10.22 -10.10 -9.75
C MET A 1 9.24 -9.06 -9.19
N VAL A 2 9.02 -7.91 -9.85
CA VAL A 2 8.11 -6.84 -9.37
C VAL A 2 6.66 -7.30 -9.16
N TYR A 3 6.12 -8.16 -10.03
CA TYR A 3 4.76 -8.70 -9.92
C TYR A 3 4.50 -9.46 -8.61
N LEU A 4 5.52 -10.17 -8.09
CA LEU A 4 5.43 -10.92 -6.84
C LEU A 4 5.39 -9.97 -5.63
N ALA A 5 6.15 -8.87 -5.67
CA ALA A 5 6.13 -7.85 -4.64
C ALA A 5 4.78 -7.12 -4.61
N LEU A 6 4.25 -6.72 -5.78
CA LEU A 6 2.89 -6.18 -5.90
C LEU A 6 1.87 -7.15 -5.31
N PHE A 7 1.86 -8.39 -5.77
CA PHE A 7 0.91 -9.39 -5.26
C PHE A 7 0.99 -9.52 -3.73
N TYR A 8 2.20 -9.58 -3.16
CA TYR A 8 2.36 -9.70 -1.72
C TYR A 8 1.92 -8.45 -0.95
N SER A 9 2.26 -7.24 -1.42
CA SER A 9 1.80 -6.00 -0.78
C SER A 9 0.28 -5.90 -0.79
N PHE A 10 -0.37 -6.12 -1.93
CA PHE A 10 -1.83 -6.06 -2.04
C PHE A 10 -2.52 -7.19 -1.28
N PHE A 11 -1.94 -8.40 -1.25
CA PHE A 11 -2.42 -9.52 -0.44
C PHE A 11 -2.40 -9.18 1.05
N LYS A 12 -1.29 -8.62 1.53
CA LYS A 12 -1.13 -8.17 2.91
C LYS A 12 -2.10 -7.03 3.23
N ILE A 13 -2.24 -6.05 2.33
CA ILE A 13 -3.19 -4.96 2.50
C ILE A 13 -4.62 -5.50 2.65
N GLY A 14 -5.05 -6.40 1.77
CA GLY A 14 -6.38 -7.03 1.86
C GLY A 14 -6.57 -7.85 3.14
N PHE A 15 -5.54 -8.56 3.60
CA PHE A 15 -5.59 -9.38 4.81
C PHE A 15 -5.66 -8.56 6.10
N PHE A 16 -5.13 -7.34 6.09
CA PHE A 16 -5.13 -6.43 7.25
C PHE A 16 -6.16 -5.28 7.12
N SER A 17 -6.96 -5.25 6.05
CA SER A 17 -7.99 -4.22 5.80
C SER A 17 -9.30 -4.45 6.57
N PHE A 18 -9.21 -4.88 7.83
CA PHE A 18 -10.36 -4.99 8.72
C PHE A 18 -10.75 -3.59 9.24
N GLY A 19 -11.68 -2.92 8.53
CA GLY A 19 -12.11 -1.56 8.89
C GLY A 19 -12.69 -0.72 7.75
N GLY A 20 -12.85 -1.27 6.55
CA GLY A 20 -13.35 -0.55 5.38
C GLY A 20 -12.26 0.28 4.67
N GLY A 21 -12.65 1.04 3.63
CA GLY A 21 -11.71 1.71 2.72
C GLY A 21 -10.74 2.69 3.42
N TYR A 22 -11.20 3.40 4.46
CA TYR A 22 -10.38 4.36 5.20
C TYR A 22 -9.27 3.73 6.04
N ALA A 23 -9.46 2.49 6.52
CA ALA A 23 -8.41 1.76 7.24
C ALA A 23 -7.31 1.24 6.30
N MET A 24 -7.63 1.11 5.00
CA MET A 24 -6.72 0.58 3.98
C MET A 24 -5.69 1.62 3.55
N ILE A 25 -6.06 2.92 3.51
CA ILE A 25 -5.19 4.01 3.07
C ILE A 25 -3.85 4.07 3.81
N PRO A 26 -3.77 4.13 5.16
CA PRO A 26 -2.49 4.18 5.86
C PRO A 26 -1.65 2.90 5.68
N LEU A 27 -2.32 1.78 5.38
CA LEU A 27 -1.66 0.50 5.13
C LEU A 27 -1.02 0.48 3.73
N ILE A 28 -1.72 1.03 2.74
CA ILE A 28 -1.22 1.24 1.38
C ILE A 28 -0.06 2.21 1.39
N GLU A 29 -0.18 3.35 2.07
CA GLU A 29 0.90 4.34 2.21
C GLU A 29 2.17 3.68 2.76
N LYS A 30 2.03 2.88 3.82
CA LYS A 30 3.15 2.18 4.44
C LYS A 30 3.84 1.20 3.49
N GLU A 31 3.08 0.37 2.79
CA GLU A 31 3.67 -0.61 1.87
C GLU A 31 4.28 0.06 0.63
N ILE A 32 3.56 1.01 0.02
CA ILE A 32 3.96 1.60 -1.27
C ILE A 32 5.01 2.71 -1.11
N VAL A 33 4.85 3.60 -0.14
CA VAL A 33 5.72 4.79 0.05
C VAL A 33 6.88 4.48 0.99
N ILE A 34 6.62 3.82 2.13
CA ILE A 34 7.66 3.63 3.17
C ILE A 34 8.51 2.39 2.89
N ILE A 35 7.88 1.24 2.63
CA ILE A 35 8.57 -0.05 2.47
C ILE A 35 9.15 -0.18 1.06
N HIS A 36 8.31 -0.05 0.03
CA HIS A 36 8.72 -0.29 -1.35
C HIS A 36 9.22 0.96 -2.08
N LYS A 37 8.87 2.16 -1.59
CA LYS A 37 9.26 3.46 -2.18
C LYS A 37 8.97 3.54 -3.69
N TRP A 38 7.84 2.96 -4.11
CA TRP A 38 7.44 2.96 -5.53
C TRP A 38 7.00 4.33 -6.00
N ILE A 39 6.36 5.11 -5.12
CA ILE A 39 6.00 6.50 -5.34
C ILE A 39 6.44 7.34 -4.13
N PRO A 40 6.80 8.61 -4.35
CA PRO A 40 7.06 9.56 -3.28
C PRO A 40 5.79 9.92 -2.50
N ALA A 41 5.95 10.31 -1.23
CA ALA A 41 4.83 10.55 -0.31
C ALA A 41 3.89 11.69 -0.76
N ASN A 42 4.42 12.68 -1.47
CA ASN A 42 3.61 13.77 -2.04
C ASN A 42 2.64 13.25 -3.09
N GLU A 43 3.11 12.37 -3.97
CA GLU A 43 2.31 11.80 -5.05
C GLU A 43 1.24 10.83 -4.52
N PHE A 44 1.41 10.26 -3.32
CA PHE A 44 0.37 9.44 -2.68
C PHE A 44 -0.81 10.26 -2.16
N LEU A 45 -0.56 11.47 -1.65
CA LEU A 45 -1.60 12.35 -1.11
C LEU A 45 -2.41 13.06 -2.20
N ASP A 46 -1.88 13.11 -3.42
CA ASP A 46 -2.50 13.75 -4.58
C ASP A 46 -3.42 12.78 -5.38
N ILE A 47 -3.62 11.54 -4.91
CA ILE A 47 -4.48 10.49 -5.52
C ILE A 47 -5.91 10.57 -4.95
#